data_AF-A0AA35V424-F1
#
_entry.id   AF-A0AA35V424-F1
#
_cell.length_a   1.000
_cell.length_b   1.000
_cell.length_c   1.000
_cell.angle_alpha   90.00
_cell.angle_beta   90.00
_cell.angle_gamma   90.00
#
_symmetry.space_group_name_H-M   'P 1'
#
loop_
_entity.id
_entity.type
_entity.pdbx_description
1 polymer ?
#
loop_
_entity_poly.entity_id
_entity_poly.type
_entity_poly.pdbx_seq_one_letter_code
_entity_poly.pdbx_strand_id
1 'polypeptide(L)'
;MNILWKDLGIPTDSFHEVRVECTDVPKTKFKIKQSAFSLEGHLDIGQTLGRIYRGGIHPTIRGEVWEFLLGCFDPKSTYEERKEIRLTRREEYGRLKELCPYMFPLVGSGKFITAPVITEDGTPT
;
A
#
# COMPACT_ATOMS: atom_id res chain seq x y z
N MET A 1 12.63 13.37 3.56
CA MET A 1 13.06 13.22 2.16
C MET A 1 11.98 13.86 1.30
N ASN A 2 12.24 15.06 0.77
CA ASN A 2 11.34 15.69 -0.20
C ASN A 2 11.50 14.92 -1.50
N ILE A 3 10.56 14.03 -1.80
CA ILE A 3 10.47 13.45 -3.13
C ILE A 3 10.01 14.60 -4.03
N LEU A 4 10.97 15.14 -4.79
CA LEU A 4 10.74 16.19 -5.76
C LEU A 4 9.97 15.60 -6.94
N TRP A 5 8.66 15.47 -6.78
CA TRP A 5 7.75 15.12 -7.87
C TRP A 5 7.54 16.36 -8.77
N LYS A 6 8.58 16.74 -9.50
CA LYS A 6 8.38 17.59 -10.68
C LYS A 6 7.64 16.75 -11.71
N ASP A 7 6.53 17.25 -12.24
CA ASP A 7 5.87 16.70 -13.42
C ASP A 7 6.95 16.49 -14.50
N LEU A 8 7.35 15.24 -14.74
CA LEU A 8 8.42 14.91 -15.69
C LEU A 8 7.96 15.09 -17.16
N GLY A 9 6.74 15.58 -17.38
CA GLY A 9 6.13 15.66 -18.71
C GLY A 9 5.86 14.29 -19.35
N ILE A 10 6.14 13.21 -18.62
CA ILE A 10 5.93 11.83 -19.08
C ILE A 10 4.41 11.58 -19.10
N PRO A 11 3.83 11.17 -20.25
CA PRO A 11 2.43 10.80 -20.31
C PRO A 11 2.14 9.69 -19.31
N THR A 12 1.12 9.87 -18.46
CA THR A 12 0.67 8.88 -17.48
C THR A 12 0.28 7.54 -18.15
N ASP A 13 -0.05 7.57 -19.44
CA ASP A 13 -0.28 6.38 -20.28
C ASP A 13 0.97 5.51 -20.49
N SER A 14 2.17 6.06 -20.37
CA SER A 14 3.42 5.30 -20.59
C SER A 14 3.77 4.34 -19.45
N PHE A 15 3.10 4.45 -18.30
CA PHE A 15 3.29 3.54 -17.16
C PHE A 15 2.50 2.23 -17.29
N HIS A 16 1.66 2.11 -18.32
CA HIS A 16 0.90 0.92 -18.63
C HIS A 16 1.29 0.43 -20.01
N GLU A 17 1.93 -0.75 -20.08
CA GLU A 17 2.18 -1.39 -21.38
C GLU A 17 0.84 -1.75 -22.03
N VAL A 18 0.55 -1.08 -23.14
CA VAL A 18 -0.55 -1.42 -24.01
C VAL A 18 -0.10 -2.58 -24.89
N ARG A 19 -0.88 -3.67 -24.90
CA ARG A 19 -0.60 -4.79 -25.81
C ARG A 19 -0.66 -4.31 -27.25
N VAL A 20 0.23 -4.83 -28.09
CA VAL A 20 0.32 -4.46 -29.52
C VAL A 20 -0.99 -4.67 -30.29
N GLU A 21 -1.82 -5.61 -29.86
CA GLU A 21 -3.17 -5.82 -30.42
C GLU A 21 -4.21 -4.73 -30.06
N CYS A 22 -3.92 -3.83 -29.13
CA CYS A 22 -4.85 -2.82 -28.62
C CYS A 22 -4.49 -1.41 -29.12
N THR A 23 -4.91 -1.05 -30.34
CA THR A 23 -4.65 0.29 -30.91
C THR A 23 -5.60 1.39 -30.43
N ASP A 24 -6.76 1.01 -29.88
CA ASP A 24 -7.86 1.94 -29.57
C ASP A 24 -7.92 2.31 -28.08
N VAL A 25 -6.79 2.29 -27.37
CA VAL A 25 -6.77 2.64 -25.94
C VAL A 25 -6.95 4.15 -25.78
N PRO A 26 -8.00 4.61 -25.07
CA PRO A 26 -8.18 6.03 -24.82
C PRO A 26 -7.02 6.58 -24.00
N LYS A 27 -6.43 7.68 -24.47
CA LYS A 27 -5.39 8.41 -23.71
C LYS A 27 -5.94 8.86 -22.37
N THR A 28 -5.23 8.58 -21.29
CA THR A 28 -5.65 8.98 -19.96
C THR A 28 -5.64 10.50 -19.84
N LYS A 29 -6.73 11.04 -19.31
CA LYS A 29 -6.82 12.45 -18.92
C LYS A 29 -6.34 12.66 -17.47
N PHE A 30 -5.87 11.59 -16.82
CA PHE A 30 -5.40 11.61 -15.45
C PHE A 30 -4.13 12.47 -15.34
N LYS A 31 -4.24 13.55 -14.58
CA LYS A 31 -3.10 14.39 -14.18
C LYS A 31 -2.83 14.13 -12.71
N ILE A 32 -1.60 13.76 -12.36
CA ILE A 32 -1.16 13.67 -10.98
C ILE A 32 -1.21 15.08 -10.41
N LYS A 33 -2.14 15.36 -9.49
CA LYS A 33 -2.18 16.63 -8.76
C LYS A 33 -1.93 16.33 -7.29
N GLN A 34 -0.91 16.97 -6.71
CA GLN A 34 -0.63 16.92 -5.27
C GLN A 34 -1.68 17.65 -4.42
N SER A 35 -2.73 18.20 -5.03
CA SER A 35 -3.72 19.06 -4.37
C SER A 35 -4.70 18.31 -3.46
N ALA A 36 -4.45 17.05 -3.10
CA ALA A 36 -5.34 16.26 -2.24
C ALA A 36 -5.02 16.45 -0.74
N PHE A 37 -3.77 16.78 -0.43
CA PHE A 37 -3.31 17.05 0.93
C PHE A 37 -3.30 18.55 1.22
N SER A 38 -3.60 18.92 2.47
CA SER A 38 -3.33 20.26 2.99
C SER A 38 -1.83 20.50 3.17
N LEU A 39 -1.44 21.74 3.46
CA LEU A 39 -0.04 22.09 3.74
C LEU A 39 0.53 21.32 4.94
N GLU A 40 -0.33 21.08 5.93
CA GLU A 40 -0.05 20.31 7.15
C GLU A 40 -0.10 18.78 6.91
N GLY A 41 -0.55 18.35 5.74
CA GLY A 41 -0.57 16.95 5.32
C GLY A 41 -1.88 16.20 5.60
N HIS A 42 -2.97 16.90 5.91
CA HIS A 42 -4.31 16.32 6.06
C HIS A 42 -4.92 15.97 4.69
N LEU A 43 -5.64 14.85 4.59
CA LEU A 43 -6.28 14.39 3.36
C LEU A 43 -7.78 14.69 3.37
N ASP A 44 -8.28 15.37 2.33
CA ASP A 44 -9.72 15.38 2.03
C ASP A 44 -10.12 14.01 1.45
N ILE A 45 -10.49 13.09 2.34
CA ILE A 45 -10.82 11.71 1.98
C ILE A 45 -12.07 11.63 1.09
N GLY A 46 -13.06 12.51 1.30
CA GLY A 46 -14.31 12.49 0.54
C GLY A 46 -14.06 12.82 -0.93
N GLN A 47 -13.38 13.94 -1.19
CA GLN A 47 -13.01 14.32 -2.55
C GLN A 47 -12.06 13.29 -3.19
N THR A 48 -11.11 12.77 -2.41
CA THR A 48 -10.12 11.78 -2.87
C THR A 48 -10.79 10.49 -3.32
N LEU A 49 -11.70 9.93 -2.51
CA LEU A 49 -12.46 8.72 -2.86
C LEU A 49 -13.28 8.91 -4.14
N GLY A 50 -13.93 10.08 -4.30
CA GLY A 50 -14.68 10.38 -5.51
C GLY A 50 -13.82 10.42 -6.78
N ARG A 51 -12.53 10.77 -6.67
CA ARG A 51 -11.59 10.72 -7.80
C ARG A 51 -11.12 9.29 -8.07
N ILE A 52 -10.77 8.56 -7.01
CA ILE A 52 -10.32 7.16 -7.09
C ILE A 52 -11.41 6.26 -7.68
N TYR A 53 -12.66 6.42 -7.25
CA TYR A 53 -13.78 5.64 -7.75
C TYR A 53 -13.97 5.79 -9.27
N ARG A 54 -13.75 6.99 -9.82
CA ARG A 54 -13.93 7.29 -11.24
C ARG A 54 -12.71 6.97 -12.11
N GLY A 55 -11.50 7.13 -11.57
CA GLY A 55 -10.26 7.11 -12.35
C GLY A 55 -9.22 6.09 -11.91
N GLY A 56 -9.48 5.34 -10.83
CA GLY A 56 -8.49 4.46 -10.22
C GLY A 56 -7.33 5.23 -9.57
N ILE A 57 -6.27 4.48 -9.23
CA ILE A 57 -5.05 5.01 -8.58
C ILE A 57 -3.86 4.73 -9.49
N HIS A 58 -3.11 5.79 -9.81
CA HIS A 58 -1.90 5.68 -10.60
C HIS A 58 -0.83 4.82 -9.86
N PRO A 59 -0.12 3.91 -10.53
CA PRO A 59 0.84 3.00 -9.88
C PRO A 59 1.87 3.69 -8.99
N THR A 60 2.42 4.82 -9.44
CA THR A 60 3.47 5.58 -8.72
C THR A 60 3.06 6.04 -7.32
N ILE A 61 1.78 6.33 -7.08
CA ILE A 61 1.28 6.82 -5.79
C ILE A 61 0.48 5.75 -5.03
N ARG A 62 0.37 4.54 -5.58
CA ARG A 62 -0.48 3.49 -5.04
C ARG A 62 -0.10 3.14 -3.59
N GLY A 63 1.20 3.03 -3.31
CA GLY A 63 1.69 2.68 -1.97
C GLY A 63 1.21 3.66 -0.90
N GLU A 64 1.28 4.96 -1.19
CA GLU A 64 0.87 6.00 -0.24
C GLU A 64 -0.65 6.09 -0.08
N VAL A 65 -1.40 5.98 -1.18
CA VAL A 65 -2.87 6.07 -1.16
C VAL A 65 -3.50 4.88 -0.43
N TRP A 66 -2.95 3.68 -0.63
CA TRP A 66 -3.51 2.46 -0.04
C TRP A 66 -3.47 2.47 1.49
N GLU A 67 -2.48 3.12 2.10
CA GLU A 67 -2.42 3.23 3.55
C GLU A 67 -3.61 4.01 4.15
N PHE A 68 -4.20 4.95 3.40
CA PHE A 68 -5.44 5.61 3.81
C PHE A 68 -6.66 4.73 3.54
N LEU A 69 -6.73 4.09 2.38
CA LEU A 69 -7.88 3.26 2.01
C LEU A 69 -8.04 2.03 2.90
N LEU A 70 -6.93 1.47 3.39
CA LEU A 70 -6.91 0.35 4.33
C LEU A 70 -7.11 0.80 5.79
N GLY A 71 -7.29 2.10 6.04
CA GLY A 71 -7.44 2.63 7.40
C GLY A 71 -6.15 2.56 8.23
N CYS A 72 -4.99 2.40 7.60
CA CYS A 72 -3.72 2.44 8.31
C CYS A 72 -3.46 3.85 8.88
N PHE A 73 -3.92 4.90 8.21
CA PHE A 73 -3.82 6.28 8.69
C PHE A 73 -5.18 6.98 8.74
N ASP A 74 -5.36 7.82 9.77
CA ASP A 74 -6.47 8.76 9.81
C ASP A 74 -6.26 9.83 8.72
N PRO A 75 -7.26 10.16 7.89
CA PRO A 75 -7.18 11.28 6.95
C PRO A 75 -6.80 12.62 7.58
N LYS A 76 -7.10 12.83 8.86
CA LYS A 76 -6.74 14.02 9.64
C LYS A 76 -5.36 13.94 10.28
N SER A 77 -4.60 12.88 10.04
CA SER A 77 -3.20 12.82 10.47
C SER A 77 -2.33 13.80 9.68
N THR A 78 -1.27 14.29 10.30
CA THR A 78 -0.19 15.04 9.66
C THR A 78 0.86 14.11 9.06
N TYR A 79 1.77 14.67 8.26
CA TYR A 79 2.88 13.87 7.70
C TYR A 79 3.80 13.28 8.79
N GLU A 80 4.14 14.06 9.81
CA GLU A 80 5.04 13.61 10.87
C GLU A 80 4.39 12.54 11.76
N GLU A 81 3.10 12.69 12.11
CA GLU A 81 2.37 11.64 12.84
C GLU A 81 2.37 10.31 12.07
N ARG A 82 2.12 10.34 10.75
CA ARG A 82 2.17 9.13 9.93
C ARG A 82 3.56 8.50 9.88
N LYS A 83 4.61 9.33 9.87
CA LYS A 83 5.99 8.86 9.88
C LYS A 83 6.30 8.16 11.20
N GLU A 84 5.89 8.71 12.33
CA GLU A 84 6.01 8.07 13.64
C GLU A 84 5.23 6.75 13.69
N ILE A 85 3.96 6.73 13.25
CA ILE A 85 3.14 5.52 13.18
C ILE A 85 3.83 4.42 12.35
N ARG A 86 4.45 4.75 11.20
CA ARG A 86 5.19 3.77 10.39
C ARG A 86 6.39 3.21 11.12
N LEU A 87 7.14 4.03 11.85
CA LEU A 87 8.30 3.59 12.62
C LEU A 87 7.86 2.64 13.74
N THR A 88 6.90 3.07 14.57
CA THR A 88 6.37 2.26 15.68
C THR A 88 5.80 0.92 15.19
N ARG A 89 4.98 0.92 14.13
CA ARG A 89 4.42 -0.33 13.59
C ARG A 89 5.48 -1.26 13.01
N ARG A 90 6.56 -0.72 12.46
CA ARG A 90 7.67 -1.54 11.94
C ARG A 90 8.42 -2.23 13.08
N GLU A 91 8.66 -1.52 14.17
CA GLU A 91 9.26 -2.08 15.39
C GLU A 91 8.36 -3.17 15.99
N GLU A 92 7.06 -2.88 16.13
CA GLU A 92 6.08 -3.84 16.64
C GLU A 92 5.99 -5.08 15.75
N TYR A 93 5.92 -4.90 14.42
CA TYR A 93 5.94 -6.00 13.47
C TYR A 93 7.21 -6.85 13.61
N GLY A 94 8.38 -6.22 13.80
CA GLY A 94 9.63 -6.92 14.05
C GLY A 94 9.53 -7.84 15.27
N ARG A 95 9.06 -7.30 16.40
CA ARG A 95 8.85 -8.06 17.64
C ARG A 95 7.85 -9.20 17.45
N LEU A 96 6.72 -8.96 16.79
CA LEU A 96 5.71 -9.98 16.54
C LEU A 96 6.25 -11.09 15.62
N LYS A 97 7.01 -10.71 14.60
CA LYS A 97 7.64 -11.66 13.68
C LYS A 97 8.62 -12.58 14.39
N GLU A 98 9.36 -12.08 15.38
CA GLU A 98 10.26 -12.89 16.22
C GLU A 98 9.49 -13.88 17.11
N LEU A 99 8.25 -13.58 17.48
CA LEU A 99 7.40 -14.49 18.27
C LEU A 99 6.82 -15.64 17.43
N CYS A 100 6.61 -15.45 16.13
CA CYS A 100 5.95 -16.44 15.28
C CYS A 100 6.59 -17.85 15.31
N PRO A 101 7.93 -18.04 15.28
CA PRO A 101 8.54 -19.36 15.35
C PRO A 101 8.30 -20.09 16.68
N TYR A 102 8.12 -19.35 17.79
CA TYR A 102 7.77 -19.95 19.08
C TYR A 102 6.33 -20.46 19.10
N MET A 103 5.43 -19.81 18.35
CA MET A 103 4.04 -20.25 18.21
C MET A 103 3.91 -21.41 17.23
N PHE A 104 4.68 -21.38 16.14
CA PHE A 104 4.67 -22.43 15.14
C PHE A 104 6.05 -22.52 14.46
N PRO A 105 6.84 -23.58 14.76
CA PRO A 105 8.25 -23.69 14.33
C PRO A 105 8.51 -23.59 12.83
N LEU A 106 7.48 -23.77 12.00
CA LEU A 106 7.63 -23.69 10.55
C LEU A 106 7.52 -22.28 10.00
N VAL A 107 6.98 -21.31 10.75
CA VAL A 107 6.89 -19.93 10.28
C VAL A 107 8.30 -19.40 10.01
N GLY A 108 8.53 -18.92 8.79
CA GLY A 108 9.83 -18.40 8.35
C GLY A 108 10.86 -19.46 7.94
N SER A 109 10.54 -20.77 8.05
CA SER A 109 11.46 -21.85 7.68
C SER A 109 11.58 -22.10 6.17
N GLY A 110 10.65 -21.56 5.37
CA GLY A 110 10.52 -21.85 3.93
C GLY A 110 9.99 -23.26 3.62
N LYS A 111 9.68 -24.06 4.65
CA LYS A 111 9.05 -25.38 4.52
C LYS A 111 7.55 -25.24 4.61
N PHE A 112 6.81 -25.94 3.76
CA PHE A 112 5.36 -26.06 3.81
C PHE A 112 4.98 -27.50 4.11
N ILE A 113 3.97 -27.69 4.95
CA ILE A 113 3.40 -29.01 5.24
C ILE A 113 2.05 -29.08 4.53
N THR A 114 1.83 -30.16 3.79
CA THR A 114 0.55 -30.47 3.12
C THR A 114 -0.29 -31.48 3.92
N ALA A 115 0.32 -32.17 4.88
CA ALA A 115 -0.36 -33.06 5.83
C ALA A 115 -0.90 -32.27 7.04
N PRO A 116 -1.97 -32.74 7.70
CA PRO A 116 -2.45 -32.13 8.95
C PRO A 116 -1.36 -32.18 10.01
N VAL A 117 -1.21 -31.08 10.76
CA VAL A 117 -0.24 -31.02 11.86
C VAL A 117 -0.79 -31.84 13.01
N ILE A 118 -0.10 -32.90 13.38
CA ILE A 118 -0.46 -33.73 14.54
C ILE A 118 0.19 -33.09 15.76
N THR A 119 -0.62 -32.63 16.72
CA THR A 119 -0.12 -32.10 18.00
C THR A 119 0.46 -33.23 18.86
N GLU A 120 1.21 -32.90 19.93
CA GLU A 120 1.78 -33.91 20.84
C GLU A 120 0.72 -34.83 21.47
N ASP A 121 -0.54 -34.37 21.54
CA ASP A 121 -1.71 -35.12 22.01
C ASP A 121 -2.28 -36.12 20.97
N GLY A 122 -1.67 -36.21 19.78
CA GLY A 122 -2.11 -37.11 18.71
C GLY A 122 -3.34 -36.63 17.93
N THR A 123 -3.85 -35.43 18.22
CA THR A 123 -4.99 -34.84 17.51
C THR A 123 -4.54 -33.98 16.34
N PRO A 124 -5.18 -34.10 15.15
CA PRO A 124 -4.90 -33.20 14.03
C PRO A 124 -5.51 -31.81 14.29
N THR A 125 -4.76 -30.74 13.98
CA THR A 125 -5.25 -29.36 13.90
C THR A 125 -5.67 -28.94 12.50
#